data_AF-A0A7K3YYS3-F1
#
_entry.id   AF-A0A7K3YYS3-F1
#
_cell.length_a   1.000
_cell.length_b   1.000
_cell.length_c   1.000
_cell.angle_alpha   90.00
_cell.angle_beta   90.00
_cell.angle_gamma   90.00
#
_symmetry.space_group_name_H-M   'P 1'
#
loop_
_entity.id
_entity.type
_entity.pdbx_description
1 polymer ?
#
loop_
_entity_poly.entity_id
_entity_poly.type
_entity_poly.pdbx_seq_one_letter_code
_entity_poly.pdbx_strand_id
1 'polypeptide(L)' 'MNETSPMRFVLHDHAAKHHHFDLRLERDGVLKSWAVPKGLPEQAGERRLAIAVEDHELAYITFTGTIPDGEYGAG' A
#
# COMPACT_ATOMS: atom_id res chain seq x y z
N MET A 1 30.60 6.87 -2.97
CA MET A 1 29.70 6.03 -3.78
C MET A 1 28.31 6.27 -3.24
N ASN A 2 27.43 6.97 -3.98
CA ASN A 2 26.03 7.05 -3.58
C ASN A 2 25.42 5.70 -3.91
N GLU A 3 25.35 4.80 -2.94
CA GLU A 3 24.47 3.65 -3.05
C GLU A 3 23.04 4.20 -3.07
N THR A 4 22.44 4.26 -4.25
CA THR A 4 20.99 4.44 -4.35
C THR A 4 20.38 3.14 -3.83
N SER A 5 20.05 3.10 -2.53
CA SER A 5 19.28 1.98 -1.98
C SER A 5 18.07 1.73 -2.87
N PRO A 6 17.75 0.46 -3.19
CA PRO A 6 16.63 0.15 -4.04
C PRO A 6 15.34 0.73 -3.44
N MET A 7 14.55 1.44 -4.26
CA MET A 7 13.24 1.93 -3.84
C MET A 7 12.39 0.75 -3.39
N ARG A 8 11.87 0.83 -2.17
CA ARG A 8 11.08 -0.23 -1.56
C ARG A 8 9.61 -0.12 -1.95
N PHE A 9 8.91 -1.24 -1.88
CA PHE A 9 7.45 -1.26 -1.98
C PHE A 9 6.89 -2.26 -0.98
N VAL A 10 5.62 -2.09 -0.65
CA VAL A 10 4.85 -3.08 0.12
C VAL A 10 3.44 -3.21 -0.47
N LEU A 11 2.91 -4.42 -0.37
CA LEU A 11 1.50 -4.70 -0.56
C LEU A 11 0.93 -5.15 0.79
N HIS A 12 0.15 -4.31 1.44
CA HIS A 12 -0.56 -4.73 2.66
C HIS A 12 -1.86 -5.43 2.27
N ASP A 13 -2.09 -6.61 2.84
CA ASP A 13 -3.41 -7.25 2.88
C ASP A 13 -4.22 -6.56 3.97
N HIS A 14 -5.34 -5.96 3.60
CA HIS A 14 -6.13 -5.11 4.47
C HIS A 14 -7.56 -5.66 4.61
N ALA A 15 -7.81 -6.29 5.76
CA ALA A 15 -9.08 -6.89 6.14
C ALA A 15 -10.07 -5.86 6.75
N ALA A 16 -10.26 -4.72 6.08
CA ALA A 16 -11.28 -3.74 6.45
C ALA A 16 -12.71 -4.26 6.14
N LYS A 17 -13.72 -3.38 6.22
CA LYS A 17 -15.12 -3.69 5.83
C LYS A 17 -15.23 -4.43 4.48
N HIS A 18 -14.37 -4.06 3.54
CA HIS A 18 -14.13 -4.82 2.33
C HIS A 18 -12.65 -5.16 2.27
N HIS A 19 -12.34 -6.45 2.14
CA HIS A 19 -11.00 -6.91 1.90
C HIS A 19 -10.45 -6.27 0.62
N HIS A 20 -9.27 -5.66 0.73
CA HIS A 20 -8.53 -5.08 -0.38
C HIS A 20 -7.04 -5.13 -0.07
N PHE A 21 -6.22 -4.74 -1.05
CA PHE A 21 -4.79 -4.58 -0.84
C PHE A 21 -4.40 -3.12 -0.94
N ASP A 22 -3.45 -2.67 -0.13
CA ASP A 22 -2.83 -1.36 -0.28
C ASP A 22 -1.45 -1.50 -0.92
N LEU A 23 -1.31 -1.02 -2.15
CA LEU A 23 -0.02 -0.88 -2.82
C LEU A 23 0.64 0.42 -2.37
N ARG A 24 1.89 0.32 -1.92
CA ARG A 24 2.66 1.47 -1.45
C ARG A 24 4.04 1.47 -2.06
N LEU A 25 4.42 2.58 -2.70
CA LEU A 25 5.70 2.76 -3.37
C LEU A 25 6.51 3.86 -2.66
N GLU A 26 7.73 3.56 -2.24
CA GLU A 26 8.64 4.57 -1.69
C GLU A 26 9.07 5.54 -2.78
N ARG A 27 8.67 6.81 -2.63
CA ARG A 27 8.99 7.88 -3.58
C ARG A 27 8.95 9.24 -2.90
N ASP A 28 9.95 10.07 -3.20
CA ASP A 28 10.01 11.47 -2.76
C ASP A 28 9.84 11.65 -1.23
N GLY A 29 10.39 10.70 -0.44
CA GLY A 29 10.39 10.76 1.02
C GLY A 29 9.10 10.23 1.69
N VAL A 30 8.15 9.71 0.92
CA VAL A 30 6.87 9.16 1.42
C VAL A 30 6.54 7.84 0.73
N LEU A 31 5.49 7.17 1.22
CA LEU A 31 4.84 6.05 0.55
C LEU A 31 3.64 6.55 -0.26
N LYS A 32 3.83 6.67 -1.58
CA LYS A 32 2.71 6.90 -2.50
C LYS A 32 1.82 5.68 -2.50
N SER A 33 0.54 5.85 -2.20
CA SER A 33 -0.35 4.75 -1.81
C SER A 33 -1.61 4.66 -2.66
N TRP A 34 -2.04 3.42 -2.92
CA TRP A 34 -3.30 3.11 -3.61
C TRP A 34 -3.99 1.91 -2.97
N ALA A 35 -5.30 2.02 -2.78
CA ALA A 35 -6.16 0.87 -2.50
C ALA A 35 -6.45 0.12 -3.82
N VAL A 36 -6.28 -1.20 -3.80
CA VAL A 36 -6.43 -2.11 -4.93
C VAL A 36 -7.44 -3.20 -4.56
N PRO A 37 -8.75 -2.98 -4.81
CA PRO A 37 -9.82 -3.85 -4.30
C PRO A 37 -9.74 -5.30 -4.75
N LYS A 38 -9.12 -5.55 -5.91
CA LYS A 38 -8.96 -6.89 -6.49
C LYS A 38 -7.51 -7.38 -6.48
N GLY A 39 -6.63 -6.76 -5.69
CA GLY A 39 -5.20 -7.08 -5.66
C GLY A 39 -4.47 -6.81 -6.97
N LEU A 40 -3.17 -7.14 -6.97
CA LEU A 40 -2.31 -7.00 -8.15
C LEU A 40 -2.72 -7.99 -9.26
N PRO A 41 -2.49 -7.64 -10.55
CA PRO A 41 -2.71 -8.57 -11.64
C PRO A 41 -1.73 -9.76 -11.55
N GLU A 42 -2.22 -10.96 -11.78
CA GLU A 42 -1.39 -12.19 -11.79
C GLU A 42 -0.78 -12.47 -13.16
N GLN A 43 -1.33 -11.86 -14.22
CA GLN A 43 -0.90 -12.05 -15.60
C GLN A 43 -0.63 -10.70 -16.28
N ALA A 44 0.34 -10.71 -17.21
CA ALA A 44 0.65 -9.55 -18.02
C ALA A 44 -0.54 -9.15 -18.91
N GLY A 45 -0.85 -7.85 -18.97
CA GLY A 45 -1.96 -7.31 -19.75
C GLY A 45 -3.29 -7.19 -18.99
N GLU A 46 -3.42 -7.82 -17.82
CA GLU A 46 -4.56 -7.59 -16.93
C GLU A 46 -4.51 -6.18 -16.33
N ARG A 47 -5.67 -5.51 -16.31
CA ARG A 47 -5.83 -4.19 -15.70
C ARG A 47 -6.59 -4.32 -14.39
N ARG A 48 -6.06 -3.70 -13.33
CA ARG A 48 -6.70 -3.60 -12.02
C ARG A 48 -6.97 -2.13 -11.70
N LEU A 49 -8.08 -1.87 -11.01
CA LEU A 49 -8.37 -0.54 -10.48
C LEU A 49 -7.44 -0.28 -9.29
N ALA A 50 -6.75 0.86 -9.32
CA ALA A 50 -5.95 1.38 -8.21
C ALA A 50 -6.47 2.77 -7.84
N ILE A 51 -7.00 2.91 -6.64
CA ILE A 51 -7.61 4.14 -6.14
C ILE A 51 -6.57 4.85 -5.29
N ALA A 52 -6.18 6.06 -5.69
CA ALA A 52 -5.20 6.84 -4.92
C ALA A 52 -5.75 7.17 -3.53
N VAL A 53 -4.91 6.98 -2.51
CA VAL A 53 -5.19 7.35 -1.12
C VAL A 53 -4.08 8.25 -0.60
N GLU A 54 -4.19 8.70 0.65
CA GLU A 54 -3.19 9.57 1.27
C GLU A 54 -1.80 8.93 1.30
N ASP A 55 -0.77 9.77 1.21
CA ASP A 55 0.61 9.35 1.37
C ASP A 55 0.83 8.82 2.81
N HIS A 56 1.68 7.81 2.97
CA HIS A 56 2.01 7.26 4.29
C HIS A 56 3.49 7.51 4.62
N GLU A 57 3.81 7.56 5.91
CA GLU A 57 5.19 7.66 6.37
C GLU A 57 6.01 6.42 5.97
N LEU A 58 7.31 6.60 5.71
CA LEU A 58 8.20 5.49 5.31
C LEU A 58 8.28 4.37 6.33
N ALA A 59 8.10 4.68 7.61
CA ALA A 59 8.09 3.68 8.69
C ALA A 59 6.89 2.71 8.59
N TYR A 60 5.82 3.13 7.92
CA TYR A 60 4.61 2.31 7.76
C TYR A 60 4.83 1.10 6.85
N ILE A 61 5.91 1.05 6.09
CA ILE A 61 6.21 -0.04 5.13
C ILE A 61 6.34 -1.42 5.78
N THR A 62 6.65 -1.48 7.08
CA THR A 62 6.77 -2.72 7.85
C THR A 62 5.63 -2.90 8.86
N PHE A 63 4.62 -2.04 8.85
CA PHE A 63 3.52 -2.13 9.80
C PHE A 63 2.69 -3.38 9.55
N THR A 64 2.43 -4.13 10.62
CA THR A 64 1.41 -5.18 10.65
C THR A 64 0.66 -5.07 11.98
N GLY A 65 -0.64 -5.25 11.96
CA GLY A 65 -1.48 -5.09 13.14
C GLY A 65 -2.93 -4.83 12.75
N THR A 66 -3.73 -4.45 13.73
CA THR A 66 -5.12 -4.06 13.55
C THR A 66 -5.25 -2.57 13.77
N ILE A 67 -5.87 -1.88 12.82
CA ILE A 67 -6.19 -0.46 12.96
C ILE A 67 -7.50 -0.37 13.76
N PRO A 68 -7.55 0.39 14.87
CA PRO A 68 -8.73 0.46 15.73
C PRO A 68 -10.00 0.91 15.01
N ASP A 69 -11.15 0.41 15.47
CA ASP A 69 -12.45 0.85 14.98
C ASP A 69 -12.64 2.35 15.14
N GLY A 70 -13.16 3.00 14.10
CA GLY A 70 -13.41 4.44 14.06
C GLY A 70 -12.24 5.27 13.51
N GLU A 71 -11.06 4.68 13.39
CA GLU A 71 -9.92 5.30 12.71
C GLU A 71 -10.01 5.14 11.18
N TYR A 72 -9.34 6.03 10.45
CA TYR A 72 -9.23 5.89 9.00
C TYR A 72 -8.44 4.62 8.66
N GLY A 73 -9.05 3.73 7.88
CA GLY A 73 -8.48 2.43 7.56
C GLY A 73 -8.69 1.36 8.65
N ALA A 74 -9.70 1.49 9.53
CA ALA A 74 -10.04 0.43 10.48
C ALA A 74 -10.19 -0.96 9.80
N GLY A 75 -9.47 -1.95 10.34
CA GLY A 75 -9.29 -3.28 9.72
C GLY A 75 -7.98 -3.94 10.13
#